data_AF-A0A2K0TU21-F1
#
_entry.id   AF-A0A2K0TU21-F1
#
_cell.length_a   1.000
_cell.length_b   1.000
_cell.length_c   1.000
_cell.angle_alpha   90.00
_cell.angle_beta   90.00
_cell.angle_gamma   90.00
#
_symmetry.space_group_name_H-M   'P 1'
#
loop_
_entity.id
_entity.type
_entity.pdbx_description
1 polymer ?
#
loop_
_entity_poly.entity_id
_entity_poly.type
_entity_poly.pdbx_seq_one_letter_code
_entity_poly.pdbx_strand_id
1 'polypeptide(L)'
;MEQYGLLEKLKEAGAVVMQNHTLRRYSTGEVIVNKPLGARAKQIYGAEWMVIHRADYQKLLLQQAQELGAEIRTGAEFAGVSSGDEVEEGKKQQENVCLVLKDGQRVYGDAVIGADGMKVQTAFQSQN
;
A
#
# COMPACT_ATOMS: atom_id res chain seq x y z
N MET A 1 1.57 9.43 7.60
CA MET A 1 2.04 8.64 8.77
C MET A 1 1.72 9.32 10.09
N GLU A 2 1.89 10.64 10.21
CA GLU A 2 1.42 11.40 11.38
C GLU A 2 -0.08 11.22 11.63
N GLN A 3 -0.92 11.35 10.58
CA GLN A 3 -2.37 11.10 10.65
C GLN A 3 -2.75 9.66 11.07
N TYR A 4 -1.84 8.69 10.86
CA TYR A 4 -2.04 7.31 11.29
C TYR A 4 -1.42 7.03 12.67
N GLY A 5 -0.86 8.04 13.35
CA GLY A 5 -0.17 7.87 14.64
C GLY A 5 1.14 7.08 14.57
N LEU A 6 1.71 6.89 13.37
CA LEU A 6 2.86 6.01 13.13
C LEU A 6 4.19 6.74 12.97
N LEU A 7 4.20 8.08 13.03
CA LEU A 7 5.41 8.85 12.74
C LEU A 7 6.57 8.50 13.68
N GLU A 8 6.34 8.44 14.98
CA GLU A 8 7.40 8.14 15.95
C GLU A 8 7.83 6.67 15.88
N LYS A 9 6.88 5.74 15.70
CA LYS A 9 7.20 4.31 15.46
C LYS A 9 8.09 4.12 14.22
N LEU A 10 7.94 4.94 13.17
CA LEU A 10 8.84 4.90 12.00
C LEU A 10 10.26 5.35 12.34
N LYS A 11 10.39 6.42 13.13
CA LYS A 11 11.72 6.91 13.57
C LYS A 11 12.41 5.86 14.43
N GLU A 12 11.68 5.23 15.34
CA GLU A 12 12.16 4.10 16.15
C GLU A 12 12.56 2.89 15.30
N ALA A 13 11.82 2.62 14.22
CA ALA A 13 12.14 1.58 13.24
C ALA A 13 13.33 1.92 12.32
N GLY A 14 14.00 3.05 12.54
CA GLY A 14 15.20 3.43 11.80
C GLY A 14 14.96 4.37 10.61
N ALA A 15 13.81 5.05 10.55
CA ALA A 15 13.65 6.15 9.60
C ALA A 15 14.60 7.30 9.94
N VAL A 16 15.33 7.78 8.94
CA VAL A 16 16.30 8.87 9.06
C VAL A 16 15.78 10.09 8.31
N VAL A 17 15.81 11.24 8.98
CA VAL A 17 15.49 12.53 8.34
C VAL A 17 16.63 12.96 7.41
N MET A 18 16.33 13.06 6.12
CA MET A 18 17.28 13.46 5.10
C MET A 18 17.60 14.95 5.21
N GLN A 19 18.87 15.27 5.43
CA GLN A 19 19.32 16.65 5.61
C GLN A 19 19.53 17.37 4.28
N ASN A 20 20.10 16.67 3.29
CA ASN A 20 20.38 17.22 1.97
C ASN A 20 20.15 16.16 0.90
N HIS A 21 19.76 16.60 -0.30
CA HIS A 21 19.74 15.76 -1.49
C HIS A 21 20.56 16.45 -2.58
N THR A 22 21.68 15.84 -2.93
CA THR A 22 22.68 16.42 -3.83
C THR A 22 22.78 15.62 -5.12
N LEU A 23 22.60 16.28 -6.25
CA LEU A 23 22.88 15.70 -7.56
C LEU A 23 24.32 16.01 -7.95
N ARG A 24 25.08 14.98 -8.32
CA ARG A 24 26.48 15.09 -8.73
C ARG A 24 26.65 14.64 -10.17
N ARG A 25 27.57 15.28 -10.89
CA ARG A 25 28.00 14.85 -12.22
C ARG A 25 28.71 13.50 -12.08
N TYR A 26 28.24 12.50 -12.81
CA TYR A 26 28.80 11.15 -12.75
C TYR A 26 30.32 11.12 -13.04
N SER A 27 30.76 11.84 -14.09
CA SER A 27 32.15 11.79 -14.54
C SER A 27 33.15 12.53 -13.65
N THR A 28 32.73 13.58 -12.92
CA THR A 28 33.64 14.44 -12.15
C THR A 28 33.33 14.47 -10.65
N GLY A 29 32.16 13.98 -10.23
CA GLY A 29 31.68 14.09 -8.84
C GLY A 29 31.24 15.51 -8.44
N GLU A 30 31.38 16.50 -9.33
CA GLU A 30 31.01 17.90 -9.08
C GLU A 30 29.52 18.01 -8.77
N VAL A 31 29.20 18.88 -7.81
CA VAL A 31 27.81 19.16 -7.46
C VAL A 31 27.15 19.96 -8.58
N ILE A 32 26.07 19.41 -9.14
CA ILE A 32 25.22 20.11 -10.12
C ILE A 32 24.10 20.85 -9.38
N VAL A 33 23.47 20.17 -8.42
CA VAL A 33 22.36 20.72 -7.63
C VAL A 33 22.49 20.26 -6.17
N ASN A 34 22.21 21.16 -5.24
CA ASN A 34 22.04 20.83 -3.83
C ASN A 34 20.65 21.29 -3.35
N LYS A 35 19.85 20.36 -2.84
CA LYS A 35 18.55 20.66 -2.22
C LYS A 35 18.66 20.45 -0.71
N PRO A 36 18.72 21.53 0.09
CA PRO A 36 18.63 21.41 1.54
C PRO A 36 17.22 20.98 1.94
N LEU A 37 17.12 19.88 2.68
CA LEU A 37 15.86 19.27 3.11
C LEU A 37 15.64 19.56 4.59
N GLY A 38 16.18 18.78 5.52
CA GLY A 38 16.18 19.11 6.96
C GLY A 38 14.90 19.81 7.46
N ALA A 39 15.06 20.91 8.21
CA ALA A 39 13.93 21.73 8.69
C ALA A 39 13.13 22.39 7.54
N ARG A 40 13.77 22.68 6.41
CA ARG A 40 13.13 23.31 5.25
C ARG A 40 12.04 22.42 4.64
N ALA A 41 12.22 21.09 4.64
CA ALA A 41 11.22 20.16 4.15
C ALA A 41 9.92 20.29 4.94
N LYS A 42 9.99 20.36 6.27
CA LYS A 42 8.81 20.57 7.12
C LYS A 42 8.15 21.93 6.88
N GLN A 43 8.95 22.98 6.68
CA GLN A 43 8.42 24.32 6.39
C GLN A 43 7.64 24.39 5.07
N ILE A 44 8.13 23.74 4.01
CA ILE A 44 7.56 23.85 2.66
C ILE A 44 6.47 22.80 2.41
N TYR A 45 6.67 21.57 2.90
CA TYR A 45 5.80 20.43 2.61
C TYR A 45 4.92 20.01 3.79
N GLY A 46 5.08 20.64 4.97
CA GLY A 46 4.35 20.29 6.18
C GLY A 46 4.87 19.03 6.89
N ALA A 47 5.89 18.34 6.35
CA ALA A 47 6.41 17.10 6.91
C ALA A 47 7.93 16.94 6.70
N GLU A 48 8.56 16.12 7.55
CA GLU A 48 9.97 15.75 7.40
C GLU A 48 10.16 14.85 6.17
N TRP A 49 11.23 15.08 5.41
CA TRP A 49 11.63 14.15 4.35
C TRP A 49 12.49 13.06 4.96
N MET A 50 11.96 11.84 5.03
CA MET A 50 12.66 10.69 5.62
C MET A 50 12.98 9.61 4.60
N VAL A 51 13.99 8.82 4.91
CA VAL A 51 14.31 7.55 4.24
C VAL A 51 14.29 6.43 5.27
N ILE A 52 13.80 5.26 4.88
CA ILE A 52 13.72 4.07 5.73
C ILE A 52 13.92 2.85 4.85
N HIS A 53 14.50 1.79 5.41
CA HIS A 53 14.61 0.53 4.71
C HIS A 53 13.21 -0.08 4.47
N ARG A 54 13.00 -0.61 3.26
CA ARG A 54 11.66 -1.03 2.82
C ARG A 54 11.07 -2.14 3.69
N ALA A 55 11.90 -3.08 4.16
CA ALA A 55 11.42 -4.19 4.98
C ALA A 55 10.85 -3.69 6.33
N ASP A 56 11.49 -2.70 6.94
CA ASP A 56 11.07 -2.16 8.24
C ASP A 56 9.81 -1.32 8.11
N TYR A 57 9.71 -0.53 7.04
CA TYR A 57 8.47 0.19 6.70
C TYR A 57 7.28 -0.75 6.52
N GLN A 58 7.47 -1.83 5.75
CA GLN A 58 6.41 -2.81 5.50
C GLN A 58 6.06 -3.61 6.75
N LYS A 59 7.05 -3.99 7.56
CA LYS A 59 6.84 -4.71 8.81
C LYS A 59 5.99 -3.88 9.78
N LEU A 60 6.32 -2.60 9.97
CA LEU A 60 5.55 -1.71 10.84
C LEU A 60 4.10 -1.57 10.38
N LEU A 61 3.88 -1.39 9.07
CA LEU A 61 2.53 -1.28 8.51
C LEU A 61 1.73 -2.57 8.68
N LEU A 62 2.35 -3.73 8.45
CA LEU A 62 1.73 -5.03 8.65
C LEU A 62 1.31 -5.23 10.11
N GLN A 63 2.21 -4.96 11.04
CA GLN A 63 1.94 -5.06 12.47
C GLN A 63 0.80 -4.12 12.88
N GLN A 64 0.82 -2.86 12.43
CA GLN A 64 -0.24 -1.93 12.78
C GLN A 64 -1.61 -2.35 12.19
N ALA A 65 -1.64 -2.87 10.98
CA ALA A 65 -2.87 -3.37 10.38
C ALA A 65 -3.44 -4.55 11.18
N GLN A 66 -2.60 -5.49 11.60
CA GLN A 66 -3.00 -6.62 12.45
C GLN A 66 -3.51 -6.17 13.82
N GLU A 67 -2.83 -5.20 14.45
CA GLU A 67 -3.27 -4.60 15.73
C GLU A 67 -4.66 -3.93 15.63
N LEU A 68 -4.98 -3.36 14.46
CA LEU A 68 -6.29 -2.76 14.17
C LEU A 68 -7.35 -3.81 13.75
N GLY A 69 -6.99 -5.10 13.72
CA GLY A 69 -7.91 -6.20 13.44
C GLY A 69 -7.98 -6.62 11.97
N ALA A 70 -7.07 -6.14 11.11
CA ALA A 70 -7.02 -6.61 9.72
C ALA A 70 -6.63 -8.10 9.66
N GLU A 71 -7.41 -8.90 8.95
CA GLU A 71 -7.08 -10.29 8.67
C GLU A 71 -6.12 -10.38 7.48
N ILE A 72 -4.93 -10.95 7.69
CA ILE A 72 -3.90 -11.05 6.66
C ILE A 72 -3.80 -12.50 6.18
N ARG A 73 -4.18 -12.76 4.92
CA ARG A 73 -4.08 -14.06 4.28
C ARG A 73 -2.96 -14.07 3.24
N THR A 74 -1.86 -14.75 3.54
CA THR A 74 -0.79 -15.00 2.57
C THR A 74 -1.12 -16.21 1.71
N GLY A 75 -0.66 -16.23 0.45
CA GLY A 75 -0.99 -17.32 -0.49
C GLY A 75 -2.43 -17.24 -1.05
N ALA A 76 -3.18 -16.19 -0.72
CA ALA A 76 -4.52 -15.92 -1.23
C ALA A 76 -4.44 -15.13 -2.55
N GLU A 77 -4.05 -15.80 -3.63
CA GLU A 77 -3.94 -15.17 -4.95
C GLU A 77 -5.32 -14.94 -5.57
N PHE A 78 -5.57 -13.72 -6.06
CA PHE A 78 -6.79 -13.34 -6.76
C PHE A 78 -6.90 -14.07 -8.11
N ALA A 79 -8.10 -14.55 -8.45
CA ALA A 79 -8.43 -15.15 -9.74
C ALA A 79 -9.52 -14.39 -10.50
N GLY A 80 -10.46 -13.76 -9.80
CA GLY A 80 -11.54 -13.01 -10.45
C GLY A 80 -12.58 -12.47 -9.47
N VAL A 81 -13.50 -11.66 -10.00
CA VAL A 81 -14.71 -11.23 -9.29
C VAL A 81 -15.90 -11.97 -9.88
N SER A 82 -16.77 -12.50 -9.04
CA SER A 82 -18.07 -13.04 -9.45
C SER A 82 -19.16 -12.06 -9.07
N SER A 83 -19.94 -11.58 -10.04
CA SER A 83 -21.28 -11.05 -9.76
C SER A 83 -22.20 -12.23 -9.43
N GLY A 84 -23.03 -12.09 -8.39
CA GLY A 84 -23.89 -13.15 -7.87
C GLY A 84 -25.08 -13.48 -8.77
N ASP A 85 -24.83 -13.95 -9.99
CA ASP A 85 -25.85 -14.46 -10.90
C ASP A 85 -26.08 -15.97 -10.74
N GLU A 86 -25.44 -16.64 -9.78
CA GLU A 86 -25.77 -18.03 -9.41
C GLU A 86 -27.06 -18.07 -8.57
N VAL A 87 -28.17 -17.64 -9.15
CA VAL A 87 -29.52 -17.70 -8.56
C VAL A 87 -29.84 -19.15 -8.17
N GLU A 88 -29.63 -19.51 -6.90
CA GLU A 88 -30.49 -20.54 -6.30
C GLU A 88 -31.93 -20.01 -6.41
N GLU A 89 -32.78 -20.74 -7.13
CA GLU A 89 -34.18 -20.39 -7.38
C GLU A 89 -34.86 -19.88 -6.10
N GLY A 90 -35.15 -18.57 -6.06
CA GLY A 90 -36.01 -17.97 -5.04
C GLY A 90 -35.33 -17.09 -3.98
N LYS A 91 -34.01 -16.87 -4.00
CA LYS A 91 -33.35 -15.91 -3.08
C LYS A 91 -32.65 -14.81 -3.86
N LYS A 92 -33.15 -13.55 -3.72
CA LYS A 92 -32.42 -12.35 -4.16
C LYS A 92 -31.01 -12.40 -3.56
N GLN A 93 -30.01 -12.51 -4.41
CA GLN A 93 -28.63 -12.64 -3.97
C GLN A 93 -28.10 -11.31 -3.46
N GLN A 94 -27.42 -11.39 -2.32
CA GLN A 94 -26.83 -10.31 -1.54
C GLN A 94 -26.03 -9.33 -2.43
N GLU A 95 -26.15 -8.03 -2.18
CA GLU A 95 -25.44 -6.91 -2.86
C GLU A 95 -23.91 -6.89 -2.62
N ASN A 96 -23.32 -8.02 -2.24
CA ASN A 96 -21.93 -8.10 -1.80
C ASN A 96 -21.04 -8.61 -2.94
N VAL A 97 -19.87 -7.99 -3.11
CA VAL A 97 -18.87 -8.41 -4.07
C VAL A 97 -18.23 -9.73 -3.63
N CYS A 98 -18.13 -10.69 -4.55
CA CYS A 98 -17.49 -11.98 -4.32
C CYS A 98 -16.15 -12.06 -5.07
N LEU A 99 -15.06 -12.21 -4.32
CA LEU A 99 -13.73 -12.52 -4.84
C LEU A 99 -13.54 -14.02 -4.93
N VAL A 100 -13.05 -14.49 -6.07
CA VAL A 100 -12.61 -15.86 -6.28
C VAL A 100 -11.09 -15.89 -6.20
N LEU A 101 -10.55 -16.77 -5.36
CA LEU A 101 -9.12 -17.03 -5.23
C LEU A 101 -8.70 -18.17 -6.16
N LYS A 102 -7.40 -18.28 -6.46
CA LYS A 102 -6.85 -19.32 -7.36
C LYS A 102 -7.06 -20.75 -6.85
N ASP A 103 -7.20 -20.93 -5.54
CA ASP A 103 -7.51 -22.21 -4.92
C ASP A 103 -9.01 -22.54 -4.93
N GLY A 104 -9.85 -21.69 -5.53
CA GLY A 104 -11.30 -21.84 -5.63
C GLY A 104 -12.06 -21.29 -4.42
N GLN A 105 -11.39 -20.81 -3.37
CA GLN A 105 -12.06 -20.17 -2.24
C GLN A 105 -12.77 -18.89 -2.68
N ARG A 106 -13.90 -18.61 -2.01
CA ARG A 106 -14.70 -17.40 -2.23
C ARG A 106 -14.67 -16.50 -1.00
N VAL A 107 -14.40 -15.21 -1.20
CA VAL A 107 -14.36 -14.19 -0.15
C VAL A 107 -15.37 -13.09 -0.47
N TYR A 108 -16.24 -12.77 0.48
CA TYR A 108 -17.32 -11.80 0.29
C TYR A 108 -17.04 -10.51 1.06
N GLY A 109 -17.42 -9.38 0.48
CA GLY A 109 -17.35 -8.07 1.14
C GLY A 109 -18.17 -7.02 0.40
N ASP A 110 -18.33 -5.84 1.02
CA ASP A 110 -19.12 -4.75 0.43
C ASP A 110 -18.36 -4.00 -0.68
N ALA A 111 -17.02 -4.04 -0.63
CA ALA A 111 -16.16 -3.41 -1.62
C ALA A 111 -14.83 -4.16 -1.77
N VAL A 112 -14.18 -3.95 -2.92
CA VAL A 112 -12.86 -4.51 -3.24
C VAL A 112 -11.89 -3.38 -3.57
N ILE A 113 -10.70 -3.41 -2.97
CA ILE A 113 -9.62 -2.47 -3.25
C ILE A 113 -8.50 -3.22 -3.97
N GLY A 114 -8.29 -2.89 -5.24
CA GLY A 114 -7.18 -3.40 -6.04
C GLY A 114 -5.84 -2.75 -5.66
N ALA A 115 -5.09 -3.39 -4.77
CA ALA A 115 -3.77 -2.95 -4.32
C ALA A 115 -2.65 -3.94 -4.71
N ASP A 116 -2.76 -4.52 -5.91
CA ASP A 116 -1.93 -5.62 -6.46
C ASP A 116 -0.67 -5.15 -7.21
N GLY A 117 -0.37 -3.85 -7.20
CA GLY A 117 0.86 -3.28 -7.71
C GLY A 117 0.85 -3.06 -9.23
N MET A 118 2.03 -3.05 -9.87
CA MET A 118 2.16 -2.64 -11.27
C MET A 118 1.44 -3.57 -12.27
N LYS A 119 1.30 -4.85 -11.94
CA LYS A 119 0.58 -5.84 -12.77
C LYS A 119 -0.84 -5.98 -12.22
N VAL A 120 -1.67 -4.98 -12.51
CA VAL A 120 -3.06 -4.93 -12.03
C VAL A 120 -3.83 -6.14 -12.58
N GLN A 121 -4.30 -6.99 -11.68
CA GLN A 121 -5.15 -8.15 -11.96
C GLN A 121 -6.61 -7.85 -11.63
N THR A 122 -6.84 -6.97 -10.65
CA THR A 122 -8.16 -6.55 -10.14
C THR A 122 -8.86 -5.50 -11.02
N ALA A 123 -8.29 -5.15 -12.17
CA ALA A 123 -8.95 -4.27 -13.12
C ALA A 123 -10.20 -4.99 -13.68
N PHE A 124 -11.36 -4.33 -13.60
CA PHE A 124 -12.58 -4.82 -14.21
C PHE A 124 -12.37 -5.00 -15.72
N GLN A 125 -12.26 -6.25 -16.16
CA GLN A 125 -12.41 -6.59 -17.56
C GLN A 125 -13.90 -6.71 -17.81
N SER A 126 -14.48 -5.75 -18.54
CA SER A 126 -15.83 -5.92 -19.07
C SER A 126 -15.78 -7.13 -20.00
N GLN A 127 -16.52 -8.19 -19.67
CA GLN A 127 -16.81 -9.23 -20.64
C GLN A 127 -17.65 -8.57 -21.75
N ASN A 128 -17.07 -8.45 -22.94
CA ASN A 128 -17.82 -8.26 -24.19
C ASN A 128 -18.26 -9.62 -24.70
#